data_AF-A0A660YUV0-F1
#
_entry.id   AF-A0A660YUV0-F1
#
_cell.length_a   1.000
_cell.length_b   1.000
_cell.length_c   1.000
_cell.angle_alpha   90.00
_cell.angle_beta   90.00
_cell.angle_gamma   90.00
#
_symmetry.space_group_name_H-M   'P 1'
#
loop_
_entity.id
_entity.type
_entity.pdbx_description
1 polymer ?
#
loop_
_entity_poly.entity_id
_entity_poly.type
_entity_poly.pdbx_seq_one_letter_code
_entity_poly.pdbx_strand_id
1 'polypeptide(L)' 'VNTASKEQLLRVPGIGPKSARRILKLRRQHRFRDLKDLSAVGAIASRSAQFVLLNGKRPQMSKQLQFGL' A
#
# COMPACT_ATOMS: atom_id res chain seq x y z
N VAL A 1 -2.14 5.51 -3.69
CA VAL A 1 -2.19 4.10 -4.17
C VAL A 1 -3.15 3.88 -5.34
N ASN A 2 -4.45 4.17 -5.19
CA ASN A 2 -5.48 3.79 -6.18
C ASN A 2 -5.29 4.37 -7.60
N THR A 3 -4.52 5.44 -7.75
CA THR A 3 -4.27 6.11 -9.03
C THR A 3 -2.82 6.02 -9.52
N ALA A 4 -1.89 5.52 -8.70
CA ALA A 4 -0.46 5.56 -9.01
C ALA A 4 -0.08 4.68 -10.22
N SER A 5 0.89 5.07 -11.04
CA SER A 5 1.44 4.18 -12.07
C SER A 5 2.21 3.01 -11.45
N LYS A 6 2.55 2.01 -12.26
CA LYS A 6 3.39 0.88 -11.80
C LYS A 6 4.75 1.37 -11.30
N GLU A 7 5.34 2.31 -12.03
CA GLU A 7 6.65 2.91 -11.77
C GLU A 7 6.62 3.71 -10.47
N GLN A 8 5.55 4.48 -10.23
CA GLN A 8 5.35 5.18 -8.97
C GLN A 8 5.23 4.23 -7.79
N LEU A 9 4.49 3.12 -7.94
CA LEU A 9 4.36 2.10 -6.90
C LEU A 9 5.71 1.46 -6.57
N LEU A 10 6.56 1.20 -7.56
CA LEU A 10 7.87 0.56 -7.37
C LEU A 10 8.89 1.46 -6.65
N ARG A 11 8.68 2.77 -6.60
CA ARG A 11 9.53 3.70 -5.84
C ARG A 11 9.19 3.73 -4.35
N VAL A 12 8.07 3.14 -3.93
CA VAL A 12 7.62 3.16 -2.54
C VAL A 12 8.29 2.04 -1.75
N PRO A 13 9.00 2.35 -0.64
CA PRO A 13 9.55 1.33 0.25
C PRO A 13 8.48 0.33 0.70
N GLY A 14 8.77 -0.96 0.57
CA GLY A 14 7.83 -2.04 0.92
C GLY A 14 6.85 -2.44 -0.20
N ILE A 15 6.87 -1.80 -1.36
CA ILE A 15 6.09 -2.21 -2.54
C ILE A 15 7.04 -2.73 -3.62
N GLY A 16 6.99 -4.03 -3.89
CA GLY A 16 7.80 -4.69 -4.92
C GLY A 16 6.99 -5.04 -6.17
N PRO A 17 7.63 -5.62 -7.22
CA PRO A 17 6.97 -5.96 -8.48
C PRO A 17 5.73 -6.83 -8.34
N LYS A 18 5.73 -7.78 -7.40
CA LYS A 18 4.60 -8.68 -7.14
C LYS A 18 3.41 -7.94 -6.54
N SER A 19 3.62 -7.15 -5.49
CA SER A 19 2.56 -6.37 -4.85
C SER A 19 2.07 -5.23 -5.74
N ALA A 20 2.96 -4.55 -6.47
CA ALA A 20 2.57 -3.53 -7.47
C ALA A 20 1.62 -4.11 -8.53
N ARG A 21 1.93 -5.29 -9.10
CA ARG A 21 1.03 -5.97 -10.05
C ARG A 21 -0.35 -6.28 -9.44
N ARG A 22 -0.39 -6.75 -8.20
CA ARG A 22 -1.65 -7.03 -7.49
C ARG A 22 -2.46 -5.77 -7.21
N ILE A 23 -1.81 -4.68 -6.79
CA ILE A 23 -2.45 -3.37 -6.59
C ILE A 23 -3.11 -2.90 -7.89
N LEU A 24 -2.38 -2.94 -9.01
CA LEU A 24 -2.90 -2.51 -10.32
C LEU A 24 -4.11 -3.33 -10.78
N LYS A 25 -4.10 -4.65 -10.51
CA LYS A 25 -5.23 -5.54 -10.81
C LYS A 25 -6.43 -5.23 -9.91
N LEU A 26 -6.23 -5.27 -8.60
CA LEU A 26 -7.32 -5.21 -7.61
C LEU A 26 -7.96 -3.84 -7.52
N ARG A 27 -7.21 -2.74 -7.71
CA ARG A 27 -7.77 -1.38 -7.60
C ARG A 27 -8.87 -1.05 -8.62
N ARG A 28 -8.99 -1.87 -9.69
CA ARG A 28 -10.07 -1.75 -10.69
C ARG A 28 -11.41 -2.25 -10.14
N GLN A 29 -11.39 -3.11 -9.12
CA GLN A 29 -12.55 -3.76 -8.52
C GLN A 29 -12.79 -3.25 -7.09
N HIS A 30 -11.72 -3.07 -6.31
CA HIS A 30 -11.76 -2.69 -4.91
C HIS A 30 -10.74 -1.58 -4.60
N ARG A 31 -11.19 -0.49 -3.99
CA ARG A 31 -10.28 0.60 -3.58
C ARG A 31 -9.53 0.21 -2.31
N PHE A 32 -8.22 0.45 -2.29
CA PHE A 32 -7.41 0.40 -1.08
C PHE A 32 -7.76 1.59 -0.18
N ARG A 33 -8.17 1.33 1.05
CA ARG A 33 -8.69 2.30 2.03
C ARG A 33 -7.82 2.37 3.28
N ASP A 34 -7.18 1.27 3.66
CA ASP A 34 -6.30 1.22 4.82
C ASP A 34 -4.99 0.42 4.59
N LEU A 35 -4.14 0.37 5.60
CA LEU A 35 -2.87 -0.35 5.55
C LEU A 35 -3.04 -1.88 5.49
N LYS A 36 -4.15 -2.41 6.01
CA LYS A 36 -4.42 -3.86 5.97
C LYS A 36 -4.66 -4.30 4.53
N ASP A 37 -5.32 -3.49 3.72
CA ASP A 37 -5.48 -3.74 2.29
C ASP A 37 -4.13 -3.88 1.58
N LEU A 38 -3.15 -3.03 1.93
CA LEU A 38 -1.79 -3.10 1.37
C LEU A 38 -1.05 -4.37 1.82
N SER A 39 -1.14 -4.70 3.10
CA SER A 39 -0.58 -5.95 3.63
C SER A 39 -1.19 -7.18 2.95
N ALA A 40 -2.50 -7.19 2.72
CA ALA A 40 -3.21 -8.31 2.10
C ALA A 40 -2.74 -8.61 0.67
N VAL A 41 -2.21 -7.61 -0.05
CA VAL A 41 -1.64 -7.80 -1.40
C VAL A 41 -0.13 -8.06 -1.39
N GLY A 42 0.47 -8.16 -0.20
CA GLY A 42 1.87 -8.46 0.02
C GLY A 42 2.79 -7.25 -0.05
N ALA A 43 2.27 -6.04 0.18
CA ALA A 43 3.12 -4.88 0.47
C ALA A 43 3.50 -4.85 1.96
N ILE A 44 4.68 -4.34 2.28
CA ILE A 44 5.10 -4.11 3.66
C ILE A 44 4.49 -2.78 4.12
N ALA A 45 3.32 -2.84 4.74
CA ALA A 45 2.55 -1.65 5.13
C ALA A 45 3.33 -0.72 6.06
N SER A 46 4.11 -1.26 7.01
CA SER A 46 4.93 -0.46 7.93
C SER A 46 5.96 0.42 7.21
N ARG A 47 6.56 -0.09 6.12
CA ARG A 47 7.54 0.66 5.30
C ARG A 47 6.89 1.63 4.31
N SER A 48 5.67 1.32 3.85
CA SER A 48 4.99 2.13 2.83
C SER A 48 4.11 3.25 3.41
N ALA A 49 3.66 3.13 4.66
CA ALA A 49 2.66 4.01 5.28
C ALA A 49 3.00 5.51 5.17
N GLN A 50 4.27 5.89 5.30
CA GLN A 50 4.71 7.29 5.26
C GLN A 50 4.75 7.89 3.84
N PHE A 51 4.73 7.05 2.81
CA PHE A 51 4.94 7.47 1.41
C PHE A 51 3.68 7.41 0.56
N VAL A 52 2.57 6.94 1.12
CA VAL A 52 1.34 6.70 0.35
C VAL A 52 0.13 7.39 0.94
N LEU A 53 -0.76 7.81 0.04
CA LEU A 53 -2.13 8.18 0.38
C LEU A 53 -3.10 7.09 -0.07
N LEU A 54 -4.12 6.88 0.76
CA LEU A 54 -5.26 6.01 0.52
C LEU A 54 -6.49 6.89 0.36
N ASN A 55 -6.93 7.10 -0.89
CA ASN A 55 -8.00 8.03 -1.26
C ASN A 55 -7.80 9.45 -0.71
N GLY A 56 -6.58 10.00 -0.89
CA GLY A 56 -6.25 11.36 -0.45
C GLY A 56 -5.93 11.50 1.04
N LYS A 57 -6.09 10.44 1.85
CA LYS A 57 -5.82 10.47 3.29
C LYS A 57 -4.54 9.74 3.63
N ARG A 58 -3.79 10.27 4.60
CA ARG A 58 -2.66 9.53 5.20
C ARG A 58 -3.23 8.34 5.98
N PRO A 59 -2.71 7.12 5.78
CA PRO A 59 -3.15 5.97 6.54
C PRO A 59 -2.85 6.17 8.04
N GLN A 60 -3.80 5.81 8.90
CA GLN A 60 -3.52 5.73 10.33
C GLN A 60 -2.65 4.50 10.61
N MET A 61 -1.51 4.70 11.27
CA MET A 61 -0.74 3.58 11.79
C MET A 61 -1.48 3.01 13.00
N SER A 62 -2.11 1.85 12.83
CA SER A 62 -2.61 1.07 13.96
C SER A 62 -1.43 0.65 14.84
N LYS A 63 -1.57 0.69 16.17
CA LYS A 63 -0.55 0.23 17.14
C LYS A 63 0.01 -1.16 16.79
N GLN A 64 -0.81 -2.04 16.22
CA GLN A 64 -0.46 -3.39 15.81
C GLN A 64 0.63 -3.46 14.71
N LEU A 65 0.77 -2.43 13.89
CA LEU A 65 1.80 -2.33 12.85
C LEU A 65 3.09 -1.63 13.34
N GLN A 66 3.09 -1.06 14.56
CA GLN A 66 4.25 -0.37 15.12
C GLN A 66 5.30 -1.33 15.71
N PHE A 67 4.92 -2.58 15.99
CA PHE A 67 5.79 -3.57 16.64
C PHE A 67 6.27 -4.69 15.71
N GLY A 68 6.10 -4.56 14.40
CA GLY A 68 6.66 -5.50 13.44
C GLY A 68 8.14 -5.23 13.19
N LEU A 69 9.01 -5.75 14.07
CA LEU A 69 10.44 -5.96 13.84
C LEU A 69 10.66 -7.16 12.91
#